data_AF-A0A7S0P055-F1
#
_entry.id   AF-A0A7S0P055-F1
#
_cell.length_a   1.000
_cell.length_b   1.000
_cell.length_c   1.000
_cell.angle_alpha   90.00
_cell.angle_beta   90.00
_cell.angle_gamma   90.00
#
_symmetry.space_group_name_H-M   'P 1'
#
loop_
_entity.id
_entity.type
_entity.pdbx_description
1 polymer ?
#
loop_
_entity_poly.entity_id
_entity_poly.type
_entity_poly.pdbx_seq_one_letter_code
_entity_poly.pdbx_strand_id
1 'polypeptide(L)'
;PPPSPPPSPPPNSCLERVGPRAVFSGPPRTSVSYSRHVGEYGGRCLCHDGTSYAAGALNNNCATLACYNGVSSGCERATGMWSHMNVTCRGCTFLRRADLRGADLFLADMEGVDLTEAVLDGADLRAVNLQRATLHRASLRGAKLHKADLAMADLTGALLEEAVAEEASFAGAVLDRANFTSALLRRAHLTELGSAEDVCFHGADFSGGTVVAASTLPRADFSDANLEAALLDDLSLTDAIFKGAFMQGLVITDSRLDGASMAGTELSGIQMDHARMLNADLRRVTMRGAELVSVNFAGSDFRRADLSGSDLTGSTFDRAKLQRANLRGADVTDVLMRSAQVHKTDFTDVIGIATVNMDGAKGAAIGLPKRTVITGWAG
;
A
#
# COMPACT_ATOMS: atom_id res chain seq x y z
N PRO A 1 -2.19 -27.47 -52.42
CA PRO A 1 -2.96 -26.79 -51.35
C PRO A 1 -2.15 -25.63 -50.75
N PRO A 2 -2.63 -24.39 -50.81
CA PRO A 2 -2.00 -23.33 -50.04
C PRO A 2 -2.14 -23.62 -48.54
N PRO A 3 -1.19 -23.17 -47.70
CA PRO A 3 -1.32 -23.33 -46.26
C PRO A 3 -2.57 -22.61 -45.79
N SER A 4 -3.35 -23.28 -44.95
CA SER A 4 -4.49 -22.68 -44.25
C SER A 4 -4.03 -21.41 -43.52
N PRO A 5 -4.79 -20.30 -43.60
CA PRO A 5 -4.46 -19.10 -42.83
C PRO A 5 -4.38 -19.45 -41.34
N PRO A 6 -3.49 -18.80 -40.56
CA PRO A 6 -3.45 -19.01 -39.12
C PRO A 6 -4.84 -18.71 -38.52
N PRO A 7 -5.22 -19.40 -37.43
CA PRO A 7 -6.51 -19.15 -36.79
C PRO A 7 -6.61 -17.67 -36.42
N SER A 8 -7.76 -17.07 -36.75
CA SER A 8 -8.07 -15.69 -36.37
C SER A 8 -7.94 -15.53 -34.84
N PRO A 9 -7.25 -14.49 -34.35
CA PRO A 9 -7.11 -14.25 -32.92
C PRO A 9 -8.50 -14.05 -32.28
N PRO A 10 -8.66 -14.38 -30.98
CA PRO A 10 -9.93 -14.18 -30.27
C PRO A 10 -10.39 -12.71 -30.34
N PRO A 11 -11.70 -12.43 -30.26
CA PRO A 11 -12.27 -11.16 -30.75
C PRO A 11 -12.00 -9.90 -29.91
N ASN A 12 -10.98 -9.87 -29.05
CA ASN A 12 -10.69 -8.76 -28.12
C ASN A 12 -9.21 -8.34 -28.09
N SER A 13 -8.50 -8.33 -29.23
CA SER A 13 -7.07 -7.98 -29.24
C SER A 13 -6.84 -6.48 -29.45
N CYS A 14 -6.94 -5.68 -28.39
CA CYS A 14 -6.23 -4.38 -28.35
C CYS A 14 -4.70 -4.55 -28.46
N LEU A 15 -4.23 -5.79 -28.30
CA LEU A 15 -2.83 -6.19 -28.08
C LEU A 15 -1.94 -6.19 -29.32
N GLU A 16 -2.46 -6.14 -30.56
CA GLU A 16 -1.59 -6.28 -31.74
C GLU A 16 -0.70 -5.06 -32.03
N ARG A 17 -0.92 -3.90 -31.37
CA ARG A 17 -0.14 -2.68 -31.61
C ARG A 17 0.09 -1.84 -30.35
N VAL A 18 0.67 -2.44 -29.31
CA VAL A 18 1.23 -1.69 -28.17
C VAL A 18 2.50 -0.98 -28.64
N GLY A 19 2.33 0.18 -29.26
CA GLY A 19 3.39 1.17 -29.37
C GLY A 19 3.37 2.11 -28.15
N PRO A 20 4.40 2.97 -27.98
CA PRO A 20 4.58 3.85 -26.81
C PRO A 20 3.52 4.97 -26.65
N ARG A 21 2.39 4.86 -27.36
CA ARG A 21 1.23 5.76 -27.31
C ARG A 21 -0.08 4.98 -27.47
N ALA A 22 -0.15 3.75 -26.97
CA ALA A 22 -1.42 3.04 -26.91
C ALA A 22 -2.39 3.83 -26.03
N VAL A 23 -3.43 4.41 -26.65
CA VAL A 23 -4.43 5.21 -25.97
C VAL A 23 -5.53 4.25 -25.50
N PHE A 24 -5.48 3.84 -24.23
CA PHE A 24 -6.51 2.99 -23.64
C PHE A 24 -7.73 3.81 -23.18
N SER A 25 -7.61 5.14 -23.13
CA SER A 25 -8.70 6.07 -22.87
C SER A 25 -9.55 6.37 -24.11
N GLY A 26 -10.87 6.37 -23.93
CA GLY A 26 -11.84 6.64 -24.99
C GLY A 26 -13.27 6.51 -24.48
N PRO A 27 -14.27 6.98 -25.25
CA PRO A 27 -15.67 6.86 -24.85
C PRO A 27 -16.07 5.39 -24.61
N PRO A 28 -17.08 5.10 -23.77
CA PRO A 28 -17.51 3.73 -23.47
C PRO A 28 -18.08 3.00 -24.69
N ARG A 29 -18.37 3.72 -25.78
CA ARG A 29 -18.80 3.19 -27.07
C ARG A 29 -18.16 4.00 -28.19
N THR A 30 -17.84 3.33 -29.29
CA THR A 30 -17.43 4.00 -30.52
C THR A 30 -18.55 4.93 -30.98
N SER A 31 -18.22 6.18 -31.26
CA SER A 31 -19.15 7.17 -31.81
C SER A 31 -18.71 7.57 -33.22
N VAL A 32 -19.71 7.76 -34.07
CA VAL A 32 -19.53 8.24 -35.44
C VAL A 32 -20.45 9.44 -35.59
N SER A 33 -19.91 10.61 -35.93
CA SER A 33 -20.70 11.83 -36.01
C SER A 33 -20.30 12.72 -37.17
N TYR A 34 -21.25 13.53 -37.62
CA TYR A 34 -21.00 14.54 -38.62
C TYR A 34 -20.30 15.76 -37.98
N SER A 35 -19.24 16.24 -38.61
CA SER A 35 -18.50 17.43 -38.18
C SER A 35 -18.17 18.31 -39.38
N ARG A 36 -18.60 19.57 -39.30
CA ARG A 36 -18.29 20.62 -40.29
C ARG A 36 -16.79 20.95 -40.43
N HIS A 37 -15.96 20.50 -39.48
CA HIS A 37 -14.51 20.72 -39.48
C HIS A 37 -13.75 19.58 -40.16
N VAL A 38 -14.46 18.53 -40.59
CA VAL A 38 -13.92 17.41 -41.36
C VAL A 38 -14.23 17.65 -42.82
N GLY A 39 -13.24 17.44 -43.69
CA GLY A 39 -13.33 17.70 -45.12
C GLY A 39 -14.05 16.59 -45.90
N GLU A 40 -13.95 16.71 -47.22
CA GLU A 40 -14.52 15.80 -48.22
C GLU A 40 -13.67 14.56 -48.48
N TYR A 41 -12.36 14.67 -48.30
CA TYR A 41 -11.44 13.54 -48.48
C TYR A 41 -11.50 12.65 -47.24
N GLY A 42 -11.08 11.40 -47.34
CA GLY A 42 -11.12 10.51 -46.18
C GLY A 42 -10.68 9.10 -46.46
N GLY A 43 -10.82 8.24 -45.46
CA GLY A 43 -10.36 6.86 -45.51
C GLY A 43 -11.03 6.01 -44.44
N ARG A 44 -10.31 5.00 -43.97
CA ARG A 44 -10.81 4.03 -42.98
C ARG A 44 -10.18 4.28 -41.62
N CYS A 45 -11.01 4.22 -40.59
CA CYS A 45 -10.63 4.20 -39.19
C CYS A 45 -10.88 2.80 -38.63
N LEU A 46 -9.82 2.06 -38.33
CA LEU A 46 -9.91 0.73 -37.71
C LEU A 46 -9.88 0.89 -36.18
N CYS A 47 -10.96 0.52 -35.51
CA CYS A 47 -11.05 0.52 -34.05
C CYS A 47 -10.48 -0.77 -33.43
N HIS A 48 -10.20 -0.73 -32.13
CA HIS A 48 -9.58 -1.83 -31.38
C HIS A 48 -10.44 -3.11 -31.28
N ASP A 49 -11.74 -3.00 -31.53
CA ASP A 49 -12.68 -4.13 -31.65
C ASP A 49 -12.59 -4.83 -33.03
N GLY A 50 -11.71 -4.36 -33.92
CA GLY A 50 -11.57 -4.85 -35.29
C GLY A 50 -12.57 -4.22 -36.28
N THR A 51 -13.47 -3.35 -35.81
CA THR A 51 -14.46 -2.70 -36.68
C THR A 51 -13.82 -1.55 -37.46
N SER A 52 -14.10 -1.48 -38.76
CA SER A 52 -13.64 -0.40 -39.64
C SER A 52 -14.77 0.59 -39.94
N TYR A 53 -14.52 1.88 -39.75
CA TYR A 53 -15.45 2.98 -40.01
C TYR A 53 -14.91 3.93 -41.08
N ALA A 54 -15.80 4.65 -41.77
CA ALA A 54 -15.40 5.72 -42.68
C ALA A 54 -15.10 7.01 -41.87
N ALA A 55 -13.91 7.58 -42.04
CA ALA A 55 -13.48 8.80 -41.35
C ALA A 55 -12.91 9.79 -42.36
N GLY A 56 -13.38 11.03 -42.32
CA GLY A 56 -12.94 12.10 -43.20
C GLY A 56 -11.60 12.70 -42.75
N ALA A 57 -10.92 13.37 -43.67
CA ALA A 57 -9.65 14.05 -43.46
C ALA A 57 -9.87 15.43 -42.83
N LEU A 58 -9.08 15.76 -41.82
CA LEU A 58 -9.07 17.11 -41.24
C LEU A 58 -8.51 18.08 -42.29
N ASN A 59 -9.26 19.14 -42.62
CA ASN A 59 -8.89 20.14 -43.63
C ASN A 59 -8.54 19.55 -45.02
N ASN A 60 -9.17 18.44 -45.43
CA ASN A 60 -8.84 17.71 -46.67
C ASN A 60 -7.37 17.23 -46.73
N ASN A 61 -6.71 17.08 -45.58
CA ASN A 61 -5.35 16.57 -45.49
C ASN A 61 -5.33 15.07 -45.18
N CYS A 62 -4.92 14.27 -46.17
CA CYS A 62 -4.78 12.82 -46.03
C CYS A 62 -3.74 12.36 -45.00
N ALA A 63 -2.93 13.26 -44.43
CA ALA A 63 -2.02 12.94 -43.34
C ALA A 63 -2.76 12.76 -41.99
N THR A 64 -3.98 13.29 -41.85
CA THR A 64 -4.73 13.31 -40.60
C THR A 64 -6.21 13.05 -40.85
N LEU A 65 -6.65 11.80 -40.67
CA LEU A 65 -8.08 11.49 -40.62
C LEU A 65 -8.66 11.86 -39.24
N ALA A 66 -9.93 12.23 -39.21
CA ALA A 66 -10.73 12.43 -38.01
C ALA A 66 -11.11 11.07 -37.38
N CYS A 67 -10.09 10.23 -37.19
CA CYS A 67 -10.11 8.92 -36.59
C CYS A 67 -9.40 9.04 -35.24
N TYR A 68 -10.17 9.25 -34.19
CA TYR A 68 -9.67 9.37 -32.82
C TYR A 68 -9.67 7.99 -32.18
N ASN A 69 -8.59 7.63 -31.48
CA ASN A 69 -8.40 6.33 -30.81
C ASN A 69 -8.49 5.09 -31.72
N GLY A 70 -8.20 5.26 -33.01
CA GLY A 70 -8.18 4.18 -33.99
C GLY A 70 -6.98 4.28 -34.92
N VAL A 71 -6.76 3.24 -35.72
CA VAL A 71 -5.71 3.23 -36.74
C VAL A 71 -6.30 3.73 -38.06
N SER A 72 -5.83 4.89 -38.50
CA SER A 72 -6.16 5.43 -39.83
C SER A 72 -5.48 4.63 -40.93
N SER A 73 -6.21 4.24 -41.96
CA SER A 73 -5.66 3.54 -43.12
C SER A 73 -6.39 3.91 -44.42
N GLY A 74 -5.62 4.02 -45.49
CA GLY A 74 -6.12 4.52 -46.78
C GLY A 74 -6.48 6.01 -46.74
N CYS A 75 -6.38 6.68 -47.88
CA CYS A 75 -6.99 7.99 -48.06
C CYS A 75 -7.36 8.20 -49.53
N GLU A 76 -8.62 8.48 -49.78
CA GLU A 76 -9.18 8.82 -51.08
C GLU A 76 -9.41 10.34 -51.15
N ARG A 77 -8.83 10.98 -52.19
CA ARG A 77 -8.93 12.42 -52.44
C ARG A 77 -10.19 12.78 -53.23
N ALA A 78 -11.33 12.22 -52.81
CA ALA A 78 -12.63 12.44 -53.42
C ALA A 78 -13.74 12.38 -52.35
N THR A 79 -14.88 12.98 -52.66
CA THR A 79 -16.10 12.94 -51.83
C THR A 79 -16.59 11.50 -51.67
N GLY A 80 -16.99 11.10 -50.46
CA GLY A 80 -17.44 9.73 -50.20
C GLY A 80 -18.17 9.56 -48.87
N MET A 81 -18.36 8.31 -48.42
CA MET A 81 -19.04 8.00 -47.15
C MET A 81 -18.30 8.51 -45.91
N TRP A 82 -17.04 8.91 -46.05
CA TRP A 82 -16.21 9.55 -45.03
C TRP A 82 -16.37 11.08 -44.98
N SER A 83 -16.97 11.71 -45.99
CA SER A 83 -17.12 13.16 -46.07
C SER A 83 -17.79 13.69 -44.81
N HIS A 84 -17.14 14.63 -44.14
CA HIS A 84 -17.58 15.23 -42.87
C HIS A 84 -17.79 14.26 -41.70
N MET A 85 -17.35 13.01 -41.80
CA MET A 85 -17.53 12.03 -40.73
C MET A 85 -16.30 12.01 -39.83
N ASN A 86 -16.49 12.17 -38.52
CA ASN A 86 -15.49 11.79 -37.54
C ASN A 86 -15.87 10.46 -36.88
N VAL A 87 -14.85 9.74 -36.43
CA VAL A 87 -14.97 8.49 -35.69
C VAL A 87 -14.15 8.63 -34.43
N THR A 88 -14.76 8.39 -33.27
CA THR A 88 -14.04 8.24 -32.00
C THR A 88 -14.22 6.81 -31.54
N CYS A 89 -13.18 5.99 -31.69
CA CYS A 89 -13.20 4.60 -31.27
C CYS A 89 -13.31 4.48 -29.75
N ARG A 90 -13.99 3.43 -29.30
CA ARG A 90 -14.03 3.04 -27.89
C ARG A 90 -12.60 2.83 -27.36
N GLY A 91 -12.33 3.31 -26.15
CA GLY A 91 -11.09 3.00 -25.42
C GLY A 91 -10.97 1.51 -25.10
N CYS A 92 -9.74 1.00 -25.01
CA CYS A 92 -9.52 -0.39 -24.63
C CYS A 92 -9.65 -0.56 -23.12
N THR A 93 -10.88 -0.79 -22.65
CA THR A 93 -11.20 -0.85 -21.21
C THR A 93 -11.21 -2.27 -20.64
N PHE A 94 -10.98 -3.31 -21.45
CA PHE A 94 -11.07 -4.72 -21.03
C PHE A 94 -9.85 -5.51 -21.47
N LEU A 95 -8.94 -5.75 -20.52
CA LEU A 95 -7.69 -6.51 -20.67
C LEU A 95 -7.63 -7.67 -19.66
N ARG A 96 -8.79 -8.22 -19.29
CA ARG A 96 -8.88 -9.36 -18.38
C ARG A 96 -8.05 -10.53 -18.91
N ARG A 97 -7.19 -11.10 -18.05
CA ARG A 97 -6.29 -12.22 -18.40
C ARG A 97 -5.34 -11.92 -19.57
N ALA A 98 -5.13 -10.65 -19.90
CA ALA A 98 -4.16 -10.28 -20.93
C ALA A 98 -2.75 -10.64 -20.49
N ASP A 99 -1.94 -11.12 -21.42
CA ASP A 99 -0.50 -11.28 -21.23
C ASP A 99 0.20 -10.00 -21.71
N LEU A 100 0.70 -9.23 -20.76
CA LEU A 100 1.38 -7.95 -20.91
C LEU A 100 2.80 -8.02 -20.31
N ARG A 101 3.37 -9.22 -20.19
CA ARG A 101 4.70 -9.40 -19.62
C ARG A 101 5.75 -8.60 -20.38
N GLY A 102 6.50 -7.78 -19.65
CA GLY A 102 7.53 -6.91 -20.21
C GLY A 102 7.00 -5.85 -21.19
N ALA A 103 5.69 -5.61 -21.24
CA ALA A 103 5.12 -4.59 -22.12
C ALA A 103 5.64 -3.20 -21.76
N ASP A 104 5.86 -2.37 -22.78
CA ASP A 104 6.14 -0.94 -22.60
C ASP A 104 4.82 -0.17 -22.55
N LEU A 105 4.44 0.24 -21.34
CA LEU A 105 3.24 1.00 -21.02
C LEU A 105 3.61 2.33 -20.34
N PHE A 106 4.83 2.81 -20.61
CA PHE A 106 5.33 4.07 -20.06
C PHE A 106 4.39 5.23 -20.41
N LEU A 107 3.94 5.99 -19.40
CA LEU A 107 2.98 7.09 -19.55
C LEU A 107 1.64 6.71 -20.19
N ALA A 108 1.29 5.42 -20.25
CA ALA A 108 0.03 5.01 -20.83
C ALA A 108 -1.14 5.49 -19.96
N ASP A 109 -2.21 5.94 -20.62
CA ASP A 109 -3.45 6.31 -19.95
C ASP A 109 -4.40 5.13 -19.95
N MET A 110 -4.52 4.46 -18.81
CA MET A 110 -5.27 3.23 -18.56
C MET A 110 -6.29 3.43 -17.43
N GLU A 111 -6.80 4.66 -17.25
CA GLU A 111 -7.82 4.95 -16.24
C GLU A 111 -9.03 4.02 -16.39
N GLY A 112 -9.45 3.40 -15.28
CA GLY A 112 -10.65 2.57 -15.23
C GLY A 112 -10.58 1.27 -16.03
N VAL A 113 -9.41 0.86 -16.51
CA VAL A 113 -9.24 -0.39 -17.25
C VAL A 113 -9.51 -1.60 -16.35
N ASP A 114 -10.11 -2.64 -16.91
CA ASP A 114 -10.23 -3.95 -16.26
C ASP A 114 -9.06 -4.86 -16.65
N LEU A 115 -8.09 -4.99 -15.74
CA LEU A 115 -6.92 -5.86 -15.79
C LEU A 115 -7.08 -7.09 -14.89
N THR A 116 -8.31 -7.49 -14.56
CA THR A 116 -8.56 -8.67 -13.70
C THR A 116 -7.80 -9.89 -14.22
N GLU A 117 -6.98 -10.50 -13.35
CA GLU A 117 -6.14 -11.67 -13.66
C GLU A 117 -5.14 -11.46 -14.82
N ALA A 118 -4.85 -10.22 -15.22
CA ALA A 118 -3.83 -9.94 -16.24
C ALA A 118 -2.42 -10.21 -15.70
N VAL A 119 -1.47 -10.48 -16.61
CA VAL A 119 -0.06 -10.73 -16.28
C VAL A 119 0.80 -9.60 -16.83
N LEU A 120 1.22 -8.69 -15.96
CA LEU A 120 2.07 -7.53 -16.23
C LEU A 120 3.49 -7.69 -15.66
N ASP A 121 3.94 -8.93 -15.43
CA ASP A 121 5.25 -9.18 -14.81
C ASP A 121 6.37 -8.53 -15.64
N GLY A 122 7.23 -7.77 -14.95
CA GLY A 122 8.34 -7.02 -15.54
C GLY A 122 7.94 -5.90 -16.51
N ALA A 123 6.66 -5.56 -16.63
CA ALA A 123 6.20 -4.49 -17.51
C ALA A 123 6.74 -3.12 -17.07
N ASP A 124 6.94 -2.24 -18.05
CA ASP A 124 7.28 -0.84 -17.80
C ASP A 124 6.00 -0.02 -17.66
N LEU A 125 5.60 0.24 -16.42
CA LEU A 125 4.40 0.99 -16.03
C LEU A 125 4.79 2.35 -15.42
N ARG A 126 6.00 2.87 -15.70
CA ARG A 126 6.45 4.11 -15.08
C ARG A 126 5.54 5.25 -15.52
N ALA A 127 5.09 6.04 -14.56
CA ALA A 127 4.15 7.15 -14.76
C ALA A 127 2.85 6.77 -15.52
N VAL A 128 2.43 5.49 -15.46
CA VAL A 128 1.14 5.05 -16.01
C VAL A 128 0.00 5.65 -15.19
N ASN A 129 -1.11 5.99 -15.85
CA ASN A 129 -2.36 6.29 -15.19
C ASN A 129 -3.21 5.02 -15.09
N LEU A 130 -3.30 4.44 -13.89
CA LEU A 130 -4.15 3.31 -13.54
C LEU A 130 -5.23 3.73 -12.53
N GLN A 131 -5.55 5.02 -12.46
CA GLN A 131 -6.59 5.49 -11.57
C GLN A 131 -7.89 4.71 -11.79
N ARG A 132 -8.54 4.29 -10.70
CA ARG A 132 -9.83 3.57 -10.73
C ARG A 132 -9.82 2.25 -11.51
N ALA A 133 -8.65 1.74 -11.90
CA ALA A 133 -8.53 0.48 -12.62
C ALA A 133 -8.86 -0.72 -11.72
N THR A 134 -9.30 -1.83 -12.32
CA THR A 134 -9.49 -3.11 -11.63
C THR A 134 -8.31 -4.02 -11.94
N LEU A 135 -7.45 -4.26 -10.94
CA LEU A 135 -6.30 -5.15 -10.98
C LEU A 135 -6.51 -6.39 -10.10
N HIS A 136 -7.76 -6.79 -9.88
CA HIS A 136 -8.11 -7.94 -9.05
C HIS A 136 -7.31 -9.17 -9.47
N ARG A 137 -6.47 -9.69 -8.57
CA ARG A 137 -5.59 -10.86 -8.79
C ARG A 137 -4.65 -10.73 -10.00
N ALA A 138 -4.35 -9.52 -10.46
CA ALA A 138 -3.36 -9.29 -11.50
C ALA A 138 -1.94 -9.57 -10.97
N SER A 139 -1.06 -10.02 -11.86
CA SER A 139 0.37 -10.22 -11.54
C SER A 139 1.16 -9.02 -12.07
N LEU A 140 1.87 -8.33 -11.19
CA LEU A 140 2.74 -7.19 -11.47
C LEU A 140 4.15 -7.44 -10.90
N ARG A 141 4.60 -8.69 -10.90
CA ARG A 141 5.87 -9.08 -10.27
C ARG A 141 7.03 -8.40 -10.98
N GLY A 142 7.89 -7.73 -10.21
CA GLY A 142 9.02 -6.98 -10.75
C GLY A 142 8.63 -5.86 -11.73
N ALA A 143 7.35 -5.46 -11.78
CA ALA A 143 6.91 -4.39 -12.67
C ALA A 143 7.48 -3.03 -12.20
N LYS A 144 7.74 -2.14 -13.16
CA LYS A 144 8.28 -0.80 -12.88
C LYS A 144 7.13 0.19 -12.77
N LEU A 145 6.78 0.57 -11.55
CA LEU A 145 5.67 1.46 -11.21
C LEU A 145 6.14 2.84 -10.74
N HIS A 146 7.40 3.24 -11.02
CA HIS A 146 7.91 4.54 -10.57
C HIS A 146 6.99 5.68 -11.04
N LYS A 147 6.47 6.47 -10.09
CA LYS A 147 5.50 7.55 -10.31
C LYS A 147 4.17 7.13 -10.95
N ALA A 148 3.83 5.84 -10.94
CA ALA A 148 2.53 5.37 -11.40
C ALA A 148 1.41 5.91 -10.51
N ASP A 149 0.26 6.21 -11.11
CA ASP A 149 -0.93 6.63 -10.39
C ASP A 149 -1.93 5.47 -10.33
N LEU A 150 -2.06 4.85 -9.17
CA LEU A 150 -3.03 3.78 -8.88
C LEU A 150 -4.11 4.28 -7.92
N ALA A 151 -4.38 5.59 -7.87
CA ALA A 151 -5.37 6.13 -6.97
C ALA A 151 -6.76 5.52 -7.24
N MET A 152 -7.46 5.14 -6.18
CA MET A 152 -8.78 4.49 -6.23
C MET A 152 -8.81 3.16 -7.02
N ALA A 153 -7.66 2.56 -7.34
CA ALA A 153 -7.61 1.28 -8.03
C ALA A 153 -7.97 0.11 -7.09
N ASP A 154 -8.58 -0.93 -7.64
CA ASP A 154 -8.83 -2.19 -6.92
C ASP A 154 -7.68 -3.17 -7.18
N LEU A 155 -6.79 -3.30 -6.22
CA LEU A 155 -5.64 -4.21 -6.22
C LEU A 155 -5.90 -5.45 -5.36
N THR A 156 -7.16 -5.80 -5.09
CA THR A 156 -7.52 -6.95 -4.24
C THR A 156 -6.84 -8.23 -4.75
N GLY A 157 -5.99 -8.82 -3.92
CA GLY A 157 -5.24 -10.03 -4.25
C GLY A 157 -4.18 -9.87 -5.36
N ALA A 158 -3.83 -8.65 -5.75
CA ALA A 158 -2.79 -8.40 -6.75
C ALA A 158 -1.40 -8.78 -6.22
N LEU A 159 -0.53 -9.20 -7.13
CA LEU A 159 0.79 -9.76 -6.84
C LEU A 159 1.86 -8.78 -7.31
N LEU A 160 2.39 -7.96 -6.39
CA LEU A 160 3.38 -6.91 -6.63
C LEU A 160 4.75 -7.27 -6.01
N GLU A 161 5.07 -8.56 -5.92
CA GLU A 161 6.36 -8.97 -5.37
C GLU A 161 7.51 -8.37 -6.18
N GLU A 162 8.50 -7.80 -5.49
CA GLU A 162 9.68 -7.14 -6.07
C GLU A 162 9.35 -5.97 -7.04
N ALA A 163 8.11 -5.46 -7.03
CA ALA A 163 7.73 -4.32 -7.87
C ALA A 163 8.46 -3.04 -7.42
N VAL A 164 8.81 -2.19 -8.38
CA VAL A 164 9.48 -0.91 -8.12
C VAL A 164 8.44 0.20 -8.17
N ALA A 165 7.81 0.49 -7.04
CA ALA A 165 6.71 1.45 -6.89
C ALA A 165 7.16 2.74 -6.17
N GLU A 166 8.40 3.17 -6.41
CA GLU A 166 8.93 4.41 -5.85
C GLU A 166 8.12 5.62 -6.34
N GLU A 167 7.73 6.52 -5.42
CA GLU A 167 6.89 7.69 -5.70
C GLU A 167 5.52 7.35 -6.35
N ALA A 168 5.07 6.09 -6.28
CA ALA A 168 3.75 5.71 -6.78
C ALA A 168 2.63 6.17 -5.82
N SER A 169 1.47 6.49 -6.39
CA SER A 169 0.27 6.85 -5.62
C SER A 169 -0.67 5.64 -5.53
N PHE A 170 -1.02 5.26 -4.30
CA PHE A 170 -2.05 4.28 -3.97
C PHE A 170 -3.21 4.94 -3.19
N ALA A 171 -3.37 6.26 -3.31
CA ALA A 171 -4.37 7.00 -2.55
C ALA A 171 -5.79 6.45 -2.79
N GLY A 172 -6.50 6.08 -1.73
CA GLY A 172 -7.85 5.50 -1.86
C GLY A 172 -7.93 4.12 -2.51
N ALA A 173 -6.80 3.47 -2.79
CA ALA A 173 -6.79 2.14 -3.38
C ALA A 173 -7.32 1.07 -2.41
N VAL A 174 -7.80 -0.04 -2.97
CA VAL A 174 -8.17 -1.24 -2.22
C VAL A 174 -7.05 -2.25 -2.34
N LEU A 175 -6.41 -2.60 -1.21
CA LEU A 175 -5.22 -3.45 -1.13
C LEU A 175 -5.49 -4.78 -0.42
N ASP A 176 -6.75 -5.19 -0.26
CA ASP A 176 -7.11 -6.41 0.47
C ASP A 176 -6.36 -7.63 -0.10
N ARG A 177 -5.57 -8.29 0.75
CA ARG A 177 -4.73 -9.45 0.40
C ARG A 177 -3.74 -9.18 -0.74
N ALA A 178 -3.43 -7.93 -1.04
CA ALA A 178 -2.38 -7.59 -2.01
C ALA A 178 -1.01 -8.00 -1.44
N ASN A 179 -0.11 -8.43 -2.33
CA ASN A 179 1.22 -8.88 -1.95
C ASN A 179 2.30 -7.94 -2.47
N PHE A 180 2.95 -7.20 -1.58
CA PHE A 180 4.06 -6.29 -1.82
C PHE A 180 5.40 -6.86 -1.30
N THR A 181 5.53 -8.18 -1.20
CA THR A 181 6.76 -8.81 -0.69
C THR A 181 7.99 -8.26 -1.43
N SER A 182 8.96 -7.73 -0.68
CA SER A 182 10.20 -7.14 -1.21
C SER A 182 10.00 -6.01 -2.23
N ALA A 183 8.82 -5.37 -2.28
CA ALA A 183 8.57 -4.24 -3.15
C ALA A 183 9.31 -2.97 -2.67
N LEU A 184 9.72 -2.13 -3.61
CA LEU A 184 10.31 -0.83 -3.32
C LEU A 184 9.22 0.23 -3.32
N LEU A 185 8.80 0.69 -2.14
CA LEU A 185 7.73 1.65 -1.92
C LEU A 185 8.26 3.02 -1.45
N ARG A 186 9.53 3.32 -1.74
CA ARG A 186 10.20 4.54 -1.27
C ARG A 186 9.46 5.77 -1.74
N ARG A 187 9.09 6.66 -0.83
CA ARG A 187 8.29 7.88 -1.12
C ARG A 187 6.92 7.59 -1.75
N ALA A 188 6.41 6.37 -1.69
CA ALA A 188 5.06 6.07 -2.15
C ALA A 188 4.01 6.71 -1.23
N HIS A 189 2.82 6.94 -1.76
CA HIS A 189 1.70 7.51 -1.00
C HIS A 189 0.60 6.45 -0.84
N LEU A 190 0.41 5.96 0.39
CA LEU A 190 -0.64 5.03 0.78
C LEU A 190 -1.61 5.73 1.74
N THR A 191 -2.27 6.78 1.25
CA THR A 191 -3.15 7.63 2.05
C THR A 191 -4.62 7.29 1.82
N GLU A 192 -5.44 7.36 2.87
CA GLU A 192 -6.89 7.19 2.79
C GLU A 192 -7.31 5.88 2.10
N LEU A 193 -6.57 4.77 2.34
CA LEU A 193 -6.84 3.49 1.69
C LEU A 193 -8.30 3.06 1.89
N GLY A 194 -8.95 2.60 0.82
CA GLY A 194 -10.35 2.18 0.88
C GLY A 194 -10.53 0.92 1.74
N SER A 195 -9.61 -0.04 1.60
CA SER A 195 -9.46 -1.20 2.48
C SER A 195 -8.07 -1.80 2.28
N ALA A 196 -7.47 -2.37 3.34
CA ALA A 196 -6.14 -2.98 3.29
C ALA A 196 -6.03 -4.15 4.28
N GLU A 197 -7.05 -5.02 4.28
CA GLU A 197 -7.09 -6.20 5.15
C GLU A 197 -6.15 -7.29 4.65
N ASP A 198 -5.35 -7.87 5.55
CA ASP A 198 -4.39 -8.95 5.26
C ASP A 198 -3.38 -8.61 4.14
N VAL A 199 -3.01 -7.34 3.99
CA VAL A 199 -1.98 -6.91 3.03
C VAL A 199 -0.59 -7.38 3.49
N CYS A 200 0.22 -7.90 2.57
CA CYS A 200 1.56 -8.38 2.85
C CYS A 200 2.61 -7.38 2.36
N PHE A 201 3.40 -6.84 3.29
CA PHE A 201 4.54 -5.95 3.06
C PHE A 201 5.87 -6.59 3.52
N HIS A 202 5.92 -7.92 3.58
CA HIS A 202 7.11 -8.64 4.05
C HIS A 202 8.37 -8.22 3.29
N GLY A 203 9.39 -7.73 3.99
CA GLY A 203 10.65 -7.28 3.39
C GLY A 203 10.56 -6.05 2.47
N ALA A 204 9.41 -5.37 2.42
CA ALA A 204 9.22 -4.20 1.56
C ALA A 204 9.98 -2.96 2.10
N ASP A 205 10.36 -2.06 1.21
CA ASP A 205 11.11 -0.85 1.54
C ASP A 205 10.23 0.40 1.51
N PHE A 206 9.90 0.95 2.69
CA PHE A 206 9.15 2.19 2.90
C PHE A 206 10.07 3.38 3.20
N SER A 207 11.38 3.25 2.97
CA SER A 207 12.32 4.30 3.32
C SER A 207 12.11 5.59 2.53
N GLY A 208 12.59 6.69 3.10
CA GLY A 208 12.68 7.96 2.39
C GLY A 208 11.41 8.80 2.39
N GLY A 209 10.49 8.56 3.34
CA GLY A 209 9.29 9.37 3.53
C GLY A 209 8.05 8.79 2.86
N THR A 210 7.92 7.47 2.82
CA THR A 210 6.66 6.84 2.44
C THR A 210 5.58 7.25 3.44
N VAL A 211 4.44 7.69 2.91
CA VAL A 211 3.34 8.22 3.73
C VAL A 211 2.24 7.20 3.78
N VAL A 212 1.94 6.70 4.97
CA VAL A 212 0.73 5.94 5.25
C VAL A 212 -0.06 6.75 6.27
N ALA A 213 -1.22 7.26 5.85
CA ALA A 213 -2.00 8.16 6.69
C ALA A 213 -3.49 7.88 6.54
N ALA A 214 -4.24 8.16 7.61
CA ALA A 214 -5.70 8.04 7.66
C ALA A 214 -6.21 6.69 7.12
N SER A 215 -5.49 5.61 7.46
CA SER A 215 -5.71 4.29 6.88
C SER A 215 -5.85 3.22 7.96
N THR A 216 -6.64 2.19 7.65
CA THR A 216 -6.78 0.99 8.49
C THR A 216 -6.14 -0.18 7.77
N LEU A 217 -5.12 -0.77 8.38
CA LEU A 217 -4.36 -1.91 7.84
C LEU A 217 -4.39 -3.09 8.83
N PRO A 218 -5.57 -3.69 9.06
CA PRO A 218 -5.71 -4.77 10.01
C PRO A 218 -5.00 -6.02 9.49
N ARG A 219 -4.24 -6.68 10.38
CA ARG A 219 -3.45 -7.89 10.08
C ARG A 219 -2.43 -7.72 8.96
N ALA A 220 -2.01 -6.49 8.69
CA ALA A 220 -0.95 -6.22 7.73
C ALA A 220 0.37 -6.83 8.21
N ASP A 221 1.11 -7.45 7.29
CA ASP A 221 2.41 -8.06 7.58
C ASP A 221 3.54 -7.15 7.14
N PHE A 222 4.19 -6.48 8.08
CA PHE A 222 5.40 -5.67 7.90
C PHE A 222 6.66 -6.43 8.32
N SER A 223 6.63 -7.76 8.43
CA SER A 223 7.80 -8.52 8.87
C SER A 223 9.01 -8.24 7.98
N ASP A 224 10.16 -8.00 8.58
CA ASP A 224 11.43 -7.65 7.91
C ASP A 224 11.37 -6.40 6.99
N ALA A 225 10.28 -5.62 7.02
CA ALA A 225 10.15 -4.40 6.24
C ALA A 225 11.07 -3.29 6.75
N ASN A 226 11.55 -2.44 5.83
CA ASN A 226 12.26 -1.22 6.19
C ASN A 226 11.29 -0.05 6.32
N LEU A 227 11.04 0.42 7.55
CA LEU A 227 10.16 1.55 7.86
C LEU A 227 10.95 2.80 8.30
N GLU A 228 12.26 2.86 8.02
CA GLU A 228 13.09 4.00 8.37
C GLU A 228 12.56 5.30 7.73
N ALA A 229 12.24 6.28 8.58
CA ALA A 229 11.66 7.56 8.18
C ALA A 229 10.33 7.46 7.40
N ALA A 230 9.60 6.34 7.51
CA ALA A 230 8.22 6.26 7.08
C ALA A 230 7.33 7.11 8.01
N LEU A 231 6.24 7.64 7.49
CA LEU A 231 5.24 8.38 8.29
C LEU A 231 4.04 7.47 8.50
N LEU A 232 3.85 6.98 9.73
CA LEU A 232 2.81 6.01 10.11
C LEU A 232 1.88 6.54 11.22
N ASP A 233 1.76 7.86 11.37
CA ASP A 233 0.99 8.51 12.44
C ASP A 233 -0.53 8.41 12.25
N ASP A 234 -1.29 8.36 13.34
CA ASP A 234 -2.77 8.24 13.35
C ASP A 234 -3.31 7.07 12.49
N LEU A 235 -2.75 5.87 12.70
CA LEU A 235 -3.13 4.66 11.97
C LEU A 235 -3.82 3.61 12.84
N SER A 236 -4.63 2.77 12.18
CA SER A 236 -5.15 1.55 12.78
C SER A 236 -4.43 0.31 12.22
N LEU A 237 -3.50 -0.23 13.00
CA LEU A 237 -2.61 -1.37 12.70
C LEU A 237 -2.91 -2.58 13.61
N THR A 238 -4.20 -2.87 13.79
CA THR A 238 -4.65 -3.96 14.66
C THR A 238 -4.21 -5.31 14.15
N ASP A 239 -3.70 -6.14 15.04
CA ASP A 239 -3.17 -7.47 14.76
C ASP A 239 -2.05 -7.46 13.69
N ALA A 240 -1.45 -6.31 13.40
CA ALA A 240 -0.36 -6.19 12.43
C ALA A 240 0.92 -6.85 12.96
N ILE A 241 1.75 -7.33 12.03
CA ILE A 241 2.97 -8.07 12.33
C ILE A 241 4.17 -7.22 11.94
N PHE A 242 5.10 -7.00 12.86
CA PHE A 242 6.31 -6.19 12.63
C PHE A 242 7.59 -6.96 12.95
N LYS A 243 7.54 -8.29 13.02
CA LYS A 243 8.68 -9.12 13.42
C LYS A 243 9.87 -8.85 12.49
N GLY A 244 11.00 -8.43 13.07
CA GLY A 244 12.22 -8.13 12.30
C GLY A 244 12.18 -6.82 11.51
N ALA A 245 11.09 -6.06 11.55
CA ALA A 245 10.99 -4.78 10.84
C ALA A 245 11.97 -3.73 11.41
N PHE A 246 12.55 -2.93 10.53
CA PHE A 246 13.43 -1.83 10.89
C PHE A 246 12.60 -0.57 11.15
N MET A 247 12.47 -0.17 12.40
CA MET A 247 11.58 0.91 12.85
C MET A 247 12.30 1.97 13.68
N GLN A 248 13.62 2.10 13.54
CA GLN A 248 14.41 3.04 14.32
C GLN A 248 14.02 4.48 14.01
N GLY A 249 13.74 5.27 15.06
CA GLY A 249 13.36 6.68 14.93
C GLY A 249 11.98 6.92 14.30
N LEU A 250 11.16 5.88 14.20
CA LEU A 250 9.79 5.99 13.68
C LEU A 250 8.90 6.77 14.67
N VAL A 251 7.93 7.50 14.12
CA VAL A 251 6.87 8.17 14.88
C VAL A 251 5.55 7.49 14.54
N ILE A 252 4.87 6.96 15.57
CA ILE A 252 3.60 6.24 15.43
C ILE A 252 2.64 6.63 16.57
N THR A 253 2.59 7.93 16.85
CA THR A 253 1.73 8.52 17.87
C THR A 253 0.26 8.29 17.55
N ASP A 254 -0.58 8.37 18.58
CA ASP A 254 -2.05 8.30 18.47
C ASP A 254 -2.61 7.05 17.75
N SER A 255 -1.77 6.04 17.52
CA SER A 255 -2.08 4.90 16.65
C SER A 255 -2.62 3.71 17.43
N ARG A 256 -3.40 2.86 16.77
CA ARG A 256 -4.01 1.65 17.33
C ARG A 256 -3.33 0.39 16.84
N LEU A 257 -2.52 -0.23 17.69
CA LEU A 257 -1.78 -1.46 17.47
C LEU A 257 -2.23 -2.60 18.41
N ASP A 258 -3.53 -2.64 18.72
CA ASP A 258 -4.13 -3.72 19.51
C ASP A 258 -3.80 -5.08 18.89
N GLY A 259 -3.30 -6.02 19.69
CA GLY A 259 -2.93 -7.37 19.25
C GLY A 259 -1.69 -7.46 18.36
N ALA A 260 -1.00 -6.34 18.08
CA ALA A 260 0.15 -6.34 17.19
C ALA A 260 1.31 -7.23 17.70
N SER A 261 2.04 -7.83 16.76
CA SER A 261 3.15 -8.74 17.02
C SER A 261 4.48 -8.07 16.71
N MET A 262 5.27 -7.79 17.75
CA MET A 262 6.56 -7.10 17.68
C MET A 262 7.64 -7.83 18.48
N ALA A 263 7.51 -9.15 18.66
CA ALA A 263 8.42 -9.90 19.49
C ALA A 263 9.86 -9.86 18.94
N GLY A 264 10.80 -9.36 19.73
CA GLY A 264 12.22 -9.27 19.40
C GLY A 264 12.60 -8.11 18.47
N THR A 265 11.71 -7.14 18.23
CA THR A 265 12.03 -5.98 17.39
C THR A 265 12.88 -4.94 18.14
N GLU A 266 13.65 -4.17 17.37
CA GLU A 266 14.44 -3.05 17.88
C GLU A 266 13.68 -1.74 17.66
N LEU A 267 13.26 -1.12 18.77
CA LEU A 267 12.43 0.08 18.87
C LEU A 267 13.09 1.13 19.79
N SER A 268 14.42 1.12 19.90
CA SER A 268 15.13 2.08 20.75
C SER A 268 14.91 3.50 20.23
N GLY A 269 14.47 4.41 21.10
CA GLY A 269 14.15 5.81 20.77
C GLY A 269 12.89 5.99 19.92
N ILE A 270 12.00 5.00 19.83
CA ILE A 270 10.73 5.16 19.11
C ILE A 270 9.81 6.16 19.81
N GLN A 271 8.99 6.88 19.05
CA GLN A 271 7.94 7.75 19.57
C GLN A 271 6.57 7.13 19.33
N MET A 272 5.85 6.79 20.41
CA MET A 272 4.53 6.17 20.35
C MET A 272 3.54 6.79 21.34
N ASP A 273 3.74 8.05 21.72
CA ASP A 273 2.87 8.73 22.69
C ASP A 273 1.38 8.58 22.33
N HIS A 274 0.57 8.35 23.37
CA HIS A 274 -0.89 8.15 23.29
C HIS A 274 -1.35 6.92 22.47
N ALA A 275 -0.42 6.10 21.95
CA ALA A 275 -0.78 4.90 21.20
C ALA A 275 -1.53 3.89 22.08
N ARG A 276 -2.27 3.00 21.41
CA ARG A 276 -2.98 1.89 22.04
C ARG A 276 -2.41 0.58 21.54
N MET A 277 -1.94 -0.25 22.46
CA MET A 277 -1.30 -1.53 22.16
C MET A 277 -1.85 -2.63 23.07
N LEU A 278 -3.18 -2.79 23.14
CA LEU A 278 -3.81 -3.77 24.02
C LEU A 278 -3.48 -5.19 23.58
N ASN A 279 -3.13 -6.07 24.54
CA ASN A 279 -2.81 -7.48 24.27
C ASN A 279 -1.71 -7.70 23.21
N ALA A 280 -0.85 -6.71 22.97
CA ALA A 280 0.24 -6.81 22.01
C ALA A 280 1.33 -7.79 22.48
N ASP A 281 2.01 -8.42 21.54
CA ASP A 281 3.18 -9.27 21.79
C ASP A 281 4.47 -8.46 21.63
N LEU A 282 5.04 -8.06 22.78
CA LEU A 282 6.23 -7.23 22.90
C LEU A 282 7.37 -8.01 23.58
N ARG A 283 7.35 -9.35 23.47
CA ARG A 283 8.35 -10.22 24.11
C ARG A 283 9.73 -9.95 23.53
N ARG A 284 10.72 -9.74 24.40
CA ARG A 284 12.11 -9.47 24.00
C ARG A 284 12.30 -8.23 23.12
N VAL A 285 11.33 -7.31 23.08
CA VAL A 285 11.49 -6.04 22.37
C VAL A 285 12.55 -5.18 23.06
N THR A 286 13.26 -4.36 22.30
CA THR A 286 14.17 -3.34 22.84
C THR A 286 13.57 -1.96 22.58
N MET A 287 13.20 -1.22 23.62
CA MET A 287 12.59 0.11 23.60
C MET A 287 13.39 1.08 24.48
N ARG A 288 14.73 1.02 24.42
CA ARG A 288 15.59 1.87 25.26
C ARG A 288 15.39 3.33 24.90
N GLY A 289 15.16 4.18 25.90
CA GLY A 289 14.96 5.61 25.67
C GLY A 289 13.77 5.96 24.78
N ALA A 290 12.78 5.06 24.65
CA ALA A 290 11.58 5.33 23.88
C ALA A 290 10.67 6.35 24.57
N GLU A 291 9.91 7.11 23.77
CA GLU A 291 8.87 8.04 24.23
C GLU A 291 7.53 7.30 24.13
N LEU A 292 7.01 6.93 25.30
CA LEU A 292 5.85 6.08 25.47
C LEU A 292 4.91 6.71 26.52
N VAL A 293 4.65 8.01 26.41
CA VAL A 293 3.78 8.74 27.32
C VAL A 293 2.32 8.40 27.06
N SER A 294 1.58 8.11 28.13
CA SER A 294 0.13 7.81 28.08
C SER A 294 -0.25 6.67 27.12
N VAL A 295 0.64 5.71 26.91
CA VAL A 295 0.42 4.54 26.06
C VAL A 295 -0.36 3.47 26.82
N ASN A 296 -1.33 2.85 26.15
CA ASN A 296 -2.12 1.78 26.74
C ASN A 296 -1.62 0.39 26.31
N PHE A 297 -0.90 -0.26 27.21
CA PHE A 297 -0.34 -1.60 27.08
C PHE A 297 -1.10 -2.67 27.88
N ALA A 298 -2.38 -2.45 28.21
CA ALA A 298 -3.10 -3.41 29.06
C ALA A 298 -3.18 -4.80 28.41
N GLY A 299 -2.87 -5.83 29.20
CA GLY A 299 -2.85 -7.24 28.79
C GLY A 299 -1.63 -7.67 27.95
N SER A 300 -0.74 -6.75 27.60
CA SER A 300 0.37 -7.00 26.66
C SER A 300 1.50 -7.80 27.28
N ASP A 301 2.31 -8.43 26.43
CA ASP A 301 3.38 -9.35 26.84
C ASP A 301 4.76 -8.74 26.63
N PHE A 302 5.40 -8.30 27.72
CA PHE A 302 6.73 -7.71 27.76
C PHE A 302 7.79 -8.66 28.33
N ARG A 303 7.55 -9.97 28.32
CA ARG A 303 8.51 -10.90 28.93
C ARG A 303 9.89 -10.73 28.29
N ARG A 304 10.87 -10.42 29.13
CA ARG A 304 12.27 -10.14 28.75
C ARG A 304 12.46 -8.92 27.82
N ALA A 305 11.52 -7.99 27.79
CA ALA A 305 11.67 -6.72 27.10
C ALA A 305 12.69 -5.81 27.79
N ASP A 306 13.31 -4.92 27.03
CA ASP A 306 14.21 -3.89 27.54
C ASP A 306 13.61 -2.49 27.32
N LEU A 307 13.12 -1.88 28.39
CA LEU A 307 12.49 -0.57 28.46
C LEU A 307 13.40 0.42 29.23
N SER A 308 14.71 0.16 29.31
CA SER A 308 15.58 1.00 30.13
C SER A 308 15.62 2.45 29.62
N GLY A 309 15.45 3.41 30.53
CA GLY A 309 15.51 4.84 30.22
C GLY A 309 14.34 5.37 29.39
N SER A 310 13.29 4.59 29.11
CA SER A 310 12.11 5.08 28.40
C SER A 310 11.28 6.01 29.27
N ASP A 311 10.55 6.94 28.65
CA ASP A 311 9.49 7.70 29.31
C ASP A 311 8.18 6.94 29.20
N LEU A 312 7.66 6.43 30.33
CA LEU A 312 6.40 5.71 30.42
C LEU A 312 5.33 6.52 31.15
N THR A 313 5.51 7.84 31.31
CA THR A 313 4.65 8.66 32.15
C THR A 313 3.17 8.50 31.80
N GLY A 314 2.33 8.16 32.79
CA GLY A 314 0.88 7.96 32.61
C GLY A 314 0.47 6.70 31.85
N SER A 315 1.43 5.85 31.44
CA SER A 315 1.13 4.64 30.66
C SER A 315 0.46 3.54 31.48
N THR A 316 -0.32 2.69 30.81
CA THR A 316 -1.08 1.61 31.43
C THR A 316 -0.52 0.24 31.07
N PHE A 317 -0.06 -0.51 32.08
CA PHE A 317 0.41 -1.89 32.03
C PHE A 317 -0.50 -2.85 32.80
N ASP A 318 -1.78 -2.51 32.98
CA ASP A 318 -2.73 -3.36 33.69
C ASP A 318 -2.77 -4.78 33.10
N ARG A 319 -2.65 -5.79 33.97
CA ARG A 319 -2.61 -7.22 33.59
C ARG A 319 -1.48 -7.60 32.63
N ALA A 320 -0.54 -6.70 32.36
CA ALA A 320 0.59 -6.96 31.48
C ALA A 320 1.56 -7.98 32.10
N LYS A 321 2.31 -8.66 31.23
CA LYS A 321 3.32 -9.66 31.60
C LYS A 321 4.72 -9.05 31.47
N LEU A 322 5.28 -8.58 32.57
CA LEU A 322 6.57 -7.88 32.63
C LEU A 322 7.72 -8.77 33.12
N GLN A 323 7.53 -10.09 33.21
CA GLN A 323 8.50 -10.96 33.87
C GLN A 323 9.88 -10.86 33.20
N ARG A 324 10.90 -10.55 34.02
CA ARG A 324 12.29 -10.36 33.57
C ARG A 324 12.47 -9.19 32.59
N ALA A 325 11.53 -8.25 32.54
CA ALA A 325 11.71 -7.00 31.80
C ALA A 325 12.67 -6.06 32.53
N ASN A 326 13.39 -5.24 31.77
CA ASN A 326 14.31 -4.23 32.29
C ASN A 326 13.64 -2.85 32.21
N LEU A 327 13.36 -2.22 33.34
CA LEU A 327 12.83 -0.85 33.43
C LEU A 327 13.87 0.12 34.04
N ARG A 328 15.15 -0.24 34.08
CA ARG A 328 16.17 0.58 34.75
C ARG A 328 16.18 2.01 34.23
N GLY A 329 16.12 2.99 35.13
CA GLY A 329 16.17 4.41 34.77
C GLY A 329 14.96 4.92 33.98
N ALA A 330 13.92 4.09 33.77
CA ALA A 330 12.70 4.53 33.10
C ALA A 330 11.92 5.51 33.99
N ASP A 331 11.22 6.45 33.37
CA ASP A 331 10.23 7.27 34.06
C ASP A 331 8.92 6.51 34.13
N VAL A 332 8.49 6.13 35.34
CA VAL A 332 7.24 5.42 35.59
C VAL A 332 6.24 6.28 36.38
N THR A 333 6.37 7.60 36.31
CA THR A 333 5.44 8.54 36.96
C THR A 333 4.00 8.27 36.49
N ASP A 334 3.08 8.14 37.43
CA ASP A 334 1.65 7.88 37.23
C ASP A 334 1.31 6.63 36.39
N VAL A 335 2.22 5.65 36.32
CA VAL A 335 1.98 4.38 35.61
C VAL A 335 0.98 3.49 36.36
N LEU A 336 0.06 2.87 35.60
CA LEU A 336 -0.88 1.88 36.13
C LEU A 336 -0.37 0.46 35.85
N MET A 337 -0.11 -0.35 36.87
CA MET A 337 0.34 -1.74 36.78
C MET A 337 -0.60 -2.71 37.52
N ARG A 338 -1.91 -2.46 37.51
CA ARG A 338 -2.86 -3.26 38.30
C ARG A 338 -2.89 -4.70 37.80
N SER A 339 -2.74 -5.65 38.71
CA SER A 339 -2.69 -7.08 38.39
C SER A 339 -1.59 -7.48 37.38
N ALA A 340 -0.54 -6.65 37.20
CA ALA A 340 0.58 -6.96 36.33
C ALA A 340 1.47 -8.07 36.94
N GLN A 341 2.19 -8.80 36.08
CA GLN A 341 3.12 -9.86 36.50
C GLN A 341 4.56 -9.35 36.40
N VAL A 342 5.17 -9.02 37.55
CA VAL A 342 6.45 -8.28 37.64
C VAL A 342 7.62 -9.13 38.18
N HIS A 343 7.50 -10.46 38.12
CA HIS A 343 8.55 -11.35 38.63
C HIS A 343 9.89 -11.11 37.91
N LYS A 344 10.91 -10.74 38.69
CA LYS A 344 12.27 -10.37 38.25
C LYS A 344 12.30 -9.18 37.28
N THR A 345 11.29 -8.33 37.28
CA THR A 345 11.33 -7.04 36.58
C THR A 345 12.29 -6.11 37.33
N ASP A 346 13.18 -5.43 36.61
CA ASP A 346 14.18 -4.54 37.21
C ASP A 346 13.70 -3.09 37.24
N PHE A 347 13.34 -2.60 38.43
CA PHE A 347 12.95 -1.22 38.71
C PHE A 347 14.10 -0.40 39.33
N THR A 348 15.35 -0.83 39.20
CA THR A 348 16.47 -0.05 39.77
C THR A 348 16.56 1.32 39.10
N ASP A 349 16.73 2.37 39.91
CA ASP A 349 16.90 3.76 39.45
C ASP A 349 15.71 4.34 38.66
N VAL A 350 14.52 3.74 38.74
CA VAL A 350 13.32 4.31 38.09
C VAL A 350 12.91 5.65 38.72
N ILE A 351 12.32 6.51 37.91
CA ILE A 351 11.76 7.81 38.31
C ILE A 351 10.26 7.64 38.57
N GLY A 352 9.70 8.35 39.57
CA GLY A 352 8.24 8.36 39.77
C GLY A 352 7.62 7.16 40.49
N ILE A 353 8.41 6.19 40.98
CA ILE A 353 7.88 4.93 41.57
C ILE A 353 6.83 5.10 42.68
N ALA A 354 6.85 6.22 43.40
CA ALA A 354 5.90 6.51 44.47
C ALA A 354 4.45 6.70 43.99
N THR A 355 4.26 6.96 42.69
CA THR A 355 2.96 7.24 42.06
C THR A 355 2.39 6.03 41.31
N VAL A 356 3.17 4.96 41.15
CA VAL A 356 2.75 3.77 40.40
C VAL A 356 1.64 3.03 41.14
N ASN A 357 0.53 2.76 40.46
CA ASN A 357 -0.53 1.90 41.00
C ASN A 357 -0.21 0.42 40.72
N MET A 358 0.17 -0.33 41.76
CA MET A 358 0.46 -1.77 41.67
C MET A 358 -0.61 -2.68 42.30
N ASP A 359 -1.85 -2.22 42.40
CA ASP A 359 -2.92 -2.99 43.06
C ASP A 359 -3.09 -4.39 42.43
N GLY A 360 -2.89 -5.43 43.25
CA GLY A 360 -2.99 -6.84 42.84
C GLY A 360 -1.86 -7.34 41.94
N ALA A 361 -0.79 -6.55 41.72
CA ALA A 361 0.39 -6.99 40.99
C ALA A 361 1.07 -8.20 41.68
N LYS A 362 1.68 -9.08 40.88
CA LYS A 362 2.23 -10.37 41.36
C LYS A 362 3.70 -10.54 41.02
N GLY A 363 4.45 -11.11 41.97
CA GLY A 363 5.83 -11.56 41.81
C GLY A 363 6.88 -10.63 42.43
N ALA A 364 8.01 -11.22 42.81
CA ALA A 364 9.15 -10.50 43.37
C ALA A 364 9.91 -9.71 42.28
N ALA A 365 9.93 -8.38 42.40
CA ALA A 365 10.68 -7.48 41.52
C ALA A 365 12.05 -7.09 42.12
N ILE A 366 12.92 -6.51 41.29
CA ILE A 366 14.27 -6.04 41.66
C ILE A 366 14.23 -4.51 41.77
N GLY A 367 14.96 -3.93 42.73
CA GLY A 367 15.11 -2.47 42.83
C GLY A 367 13.96 -1.72 43.50
N LEU A 368 12.87 -2.40 43.89
CA LEU A 368 11.79 -1.76 44.64
C LEU A 368 12.22 -1.38 46.06
N PRO A 369 11.81 -0.22 46.58
CA PRO A 369 12.04 0.17 47.97
C PRO A 369 11.51 -0.88 48.96
N LYS A 370 12.24 -1.15 50.05
CA LYS A 370 11.83 -2.08 51.12
C LYS A 370 10.51 -1.70 51.82
N ARG A 371 10.05 -0.46 51.63
CA ARG A 371 8.86 0.14 52.25
C ARG A 371 7.80 0.56 51.22
N THR A 372 7.83 0.02 50.02
CA THR A 372 6.69 0.19 49.11
C THR A 372 5.51 -0.55 49.73
N VAL A 373 4.63 0.20 50.40
CA VAL A 373 3.32 -0.28 50.82
C VAL A 373 2.50 -0.38 49.54
N ILE A 374 2.73 -1.46 48.80
CA ILE A 374 1.89 -1.81 47.69
C ILE A 374 0.62 -2.35 48.32
N THR A 375 -0.46 -1.58 48.29
CA THR A 375 -1.79 -2.06 48.65
C THR A 375 -2.09 -3.28 47.76
N GLY A 376 -2.14 -4.47 48.35
CA GLY A 376 -2.45 -5.71 47.63
C GLY A 376 -1.30 -6.44 46.93
N TRP A 377 -0.02 -6.15 47.22
CA TRP A 377 1.08 -7.02 46.79
C TRP A 377 1.12 -8.30 47.62
N ALA A 378 0.80 -9.43 46.99
CA ALA A 378 1.08 -10.75 47.52
C ALA A 378 2.46 -11.18 46.99
N GLY A 379 3.47 -11.07 47.85
CA GLY A 379 4.88 -11.34 47.55
C GLY A 379 5.18 -12.80 47.20
#